data_AF-A0A0G1NYK3-F1
#
_entry.id   AF-A0A0G1NYK3-F1
#
_cell.length_a   1.000
_cell.length_b   1.000
_cell.length_c   1.000
_cell.angle_alpha   90.00
_cell.angle_beta   90.00
_cell.angle_gamma   90.00
#
_symmetry.space_group_name_H-M   'P 1'
#
loop_
_entity.id
_entity.type
_entity.pdbx_description
1 polymer ?
#
loop_
_entity_poly.entity_id
_entity_poly.type
_entity_poly.pdbx_seq_one_letter_code
_entity_poly.pdbx_strand_id
1 'polypeptide(L)'
;MTQIDTAETTESRVYEIGFHVVSSIPEEKLAAEVTVIKDVLESNGAIFISEDFPKLKNLAYSMTKTAGAKHFKFDVAYFGWVKFEMNPEGAVQVKKLLELNNNILRFIIVKTVRESTLAVIKPAYRFEKKPARVGEIPKNKEIKSPMSEVELDKTIDALMVE
;
A
#
# COMPACT_ATOMS: atom_id res chain seq x y z
N MET A 1 -6.74 -28.18 52.90
CA MET A 1 -5.68 -28.14 51.85
C MET A 1 -6.39 -27.74 50.57
N THR A 2 -6.69 -26.45 50.46
CA THR A 2 -7.51 -25.90 49.37
C THR A 2 -6.53 -25.34 48.37
N GLN A 3 -6.38 -26.02 47.25
CA GLN A 3 -5.59 -25.52 46.13
C GLN A 3 -6.23 -24.22 45.66
N ILE A 4 -5.41 -23.17 45.64
CA ILE A 4 -5.74 -21.87 45.06
C ILE A 4 -5.65 -22.09 43.56
N ASP A 5 -6.76 -21.92 42.86
CA ASP A 5 -6.81 -21.92 41.40
C ASP A 5 -5.78 -20.93 40.86
N THR A 6 -4.74 -21.48 40.21
CA THR A 6 -3.77 -20.72 39.45
C THR A 6 -4.54 -19.97 38.36
N ALA A 7 -4.62 -18.65 38.48
CA ALA A 7 -5.14 -17.78 37.44
C ALA A 7 -4.53 -18.19 36.10
N GLU A 8 -5.37 -18.54 35.13
CA GLU A 8 -4.94 -18.73 33.75
C GLU A 8 -4.27 -17.43 33.31
N THR A 9 -2.94 -17.42 33.26
CA THR A 9 -2.17 -16.34 32.67
C THR A 9 -2.51 -16.36 31.18
N THR A 10 -3.56 -15.66 30.78
CA THR A 10 -3.92 -15.52 29.36
C THR A 10 -2.73 -14.89 28.66
N GLU A 11 -2.05 -15.66 27.81
CA GLU A 11 -0.86 -15.18 27.11
C GLU A 11 -1.20 -13.92 26.29
N SER A 12 -0.35 -12.90 26.45
CA SER A 12 -0.39 -11.68 25.66
C SER A 12 -0.30 -12.01 24.17
N ARG A 13 -1.11 -11.31 23.36
CA ARG A 13 -1.13 -11.44 21.91
C ARG A 13 -0.85 -10.10 21.26
N VAL A 14 -0.27 -10.15 20.07
CA VAL A 14 -0.03 -8.95 19.28
C VAL A 14 -1.25 -8.66 18.41
N TYR A 15 -1.70 -7.41 18.48
CA TYR A 15 -2.79 -6.89 17.69
C TYR A 15 -2.36 -5.62 16.95
N GLU A 16 -3.07 -5.32 15.89
CA GLU A 16 -2.99 -4.06 15.17
C GLU A 16 -4.38 -3.47 15.08
N ILE A 17 -4.50 -2.19 15.40
CA ILE A 17 -5.72 -1.43 15.19
C ILE A 17 -5.51 -0.43 14.06
N GLY A 18 -6.32 -0.55 13.02
CA GLY A 18 -6.45 0.46 11.98
C GLY A 18 -7.71 1.28 12.22
N PHE A 19 -7.63 2.60 12.18
CA PHE A 19 -8.77 3.47 12.45
C PHE A 19 -8.85 4.64 11.47
N HIS A 20 -10.09 5.06 11.20
CA HIS A 20 -10.44 6.25 10.45
C HIS A 20 -11.04 7.28 11.40
N VAL A 21 -10.37 8.41 11.58
CA VAL A 21 -10.88 9.57 12.32
C VAL A 21 -11.66 10.47 11.35
N VAL A 22 -12.78 11.02 11.81
CA VAL A 22 -13.61 11.93 11.01
C VAL A 22 -12.81 13.15 10.54
N SER A 23 -13.02 13.57 9.30
CA SER A 23 -12.32 14.72 8.72
C SER A 23 -12.84 16.08 9.21
N SER A 24 -13.90 16.10 10.03
CA SER A 24 -14.40 17.33 10.65
C SER A 24 -13.43 17.92 11.68
N ILE A 25 -12.46 17.12 12.15
CA ILE A 25 -11.48 17.54 13.14
C ILE A 25 -10.33 18.25 12.42
N PRO A 26 -9.99 19.49 12.80
CA PRO A 26 -8.81 20.16 12.25
C PRO A 26 -7.54 19.38 12.52
N GLU A 27 -6.58 19.44 11.61
CA GLU A 27 -5.29 18.73 11.71
C GLU A 27 -4.54 19.06 13.02
N GLU A 28 -4.65 20.30 13.51
CA GLU A 28 -4.08 20.75 14.78
C GLU A 28 -4.60 19.96 16.00
N LYS A 29 -5.84 19.48 15.93
CA LYS A 29 -6.49 18.70 17.00
C LYS A 29 -6.36 17.19 16.80
N LEU A 30 -5.89 16.75 15.64
CA LEU A 30 -5.75 15.34 15.30
C LEU A 30 -4.79 14.63 16.27
N ALA A 31 -3.71 15.29 16.67
CA ALA A 31 -2.76 14.72 17.62
C ALA A 31 -3.41 14.43 18.98
N ALA A 32 -4.28 15.31 19.47
CA ALA A 32 -5.00 15.11 20.73
C ALA A 32 -5.95 13.91 20.65
N GLU A 33 -6.66 13.73 19.53
CA GLU A 33 -7.54 12.57 19.33
C GLU A 33 -6.76 11.25 19.28
N VAL A 34 -5.58 11.27 18.65
CA VAL A 34 -4.68 10.10 18.65
C VAL A 34 -4.21 9.77 20.06
N THR A 35 -3.88 10.79 20.86
CA THR A 35 -3.54 10.58 22.28
C THR A 35 -4.69 9.94 23.04
N VAL A 36 -5.93 10.40 22.86
CA VAL A 36 -7.11 9.76 23.49
C VAL A 36 -7.22 8.28 23.13
N ILE A 37 -6.97 7.91 21.87
CA ILE A 37 -6.99 6.49 21.45
C ILE A 37 -5.85 5.71 22.13
N LYS A 38 -4.66 6.30 22.24
CA LYS A 38 -3.51 5.69 22.91
C LYS A 38 -3.74 5.54 24.41
N ASP A 39 -4.28 6.55 25.08
CA ASP A 39 -4.59 6.51 26.51
C ASP A 39 -5.57 5.39 26.84
N VAL A 40 -6.57 5.16 25.96
CA VAL A 40 -7.49 4.02 26.08
C VAL A 40 -6.75 2.69 25.94
N LEU A 41 -5.79 2.58 25.03
CA LEU A 41 -4.97 1.37 24.88
C LEU A 41 -4.08 1.15 26.11
N GLU A 42 -3.35 2.16 26.57
CA GLU A 42 -2.47 2.11 27.74
C GLU A 42 -3.24 1.73 29.01
N SER A 43 -4.40 2.37 29.24
CA SER A 43 -5.25 2.12 30.41
C SER A 43 -5.78 0.69 30.47
N ASN A 44 -5.82 -0.02 29.35
CA ASN A 44 -6.22 -1.43 29.24
C ASN A 44 -5.02 -2.39 29.14
N GLY A 45 -3.80 -1.92 29.44
CA GLY A 45 -2.59 -2.73 29.51
C GLY A 45 -1.92 -3.01 28.16
N ALA A 46 -2.09 -2.12 27.17
CA ALA A 46 -1.39 -2.24 25.90
C ALA A 46 0.10 -1.86 26.02
N ILE A 47 0.96 -2.64 25.36
CA ILE A 47 2.37 -2.32 25.14
C ILE A 47 2.56 -1.98 23.67
N PHE A 48 2.92 -0.74 23.35
CA PHE A 48 3.10 -0.31 21.96
C PHE A 48 4.34 -0.89 21.32
N ILE A 49 4.21 -1.26 20.04
CA ILE A 49 5.30 -1.80 19.22
C ILE A 49 5.66 -0.82 18.11
N SER A 50 4.65 -0.40 17.33
CA SER A 50 4.83 0.49 16.20
C SER A 50 3.52 1.18 15.84
N GLU A 51 3.60 2.36 15.26
CA GLU A 51 2.43 3.17 14.89
C GLU A 51 2.72 4.01 13.65
N ASP A 52 1.67 4.42 12.95
CA ASP A 52 1.73 5.48 11.93
C ASP A 52 0.70 6.56 12.26
N PHE A 53 1.18 7.81 12.23
CA PHE A 53 0.33 8.95 12.51
C PHE A 53 -0.74 9.11 11.44
N PRO A 54 -2.00 9.45 11.80
CA PRO A 54 -3.06 9.51 10.83
C PRO A 54 -2.83 10.54 9.73
N LYS A 55 -3.06 10.13 8.48
CA LYS A 55 -2.93 10.99 7.30
C LYS A 55 -4.26 11.08 6.58
N LEU A 56 -4.54 12.24 5.97
CA LEU A 56 -5.77 12.43 5.22
C LEU A 56 -5.79 11.49 4.00
N LYS A 57 -6.88 10.74 3.86
CA LYS A 57 -7.12 9.81 2.75
C LYS A 57 -8.53 9.98 2.20
N ASN A 58 -8.64 9.85 0.89
CA ASN A 58 -9.94 9.77 0.21
C ASN A 58 -10.50 8.36 0.39
N LEU A 59 -11.76 8.30 0.81
CA LEU A 59 -12.49 7.04 0.95
C LEU A 59 -12.99 6.60 -0.42
N ALA A 60 -13.03 5.28 -0.64
CA ALA A 60 -13.57 4.72 -1.89
C ALA A 60 -15.09 4.95 -2.04
N TYR A 61 -15.78 5.21 -0.92
CA TYR A 61 -17.20 5.54 -0.88
C TYR A 61 -17.51 6.42 0.34
N SER A 62 -18.58 7.20 0.24
CA SER A 62 -19.03 8.07 1.32
C SER A 62 -19.50 7.25 2.53
N MET A 63 -18.92 7.49 3.70
CA MET A 63 -19.36 6.89 4.95
C MET A 63 -20.24 7.87 5.74
N THR A 64 -21.32 7.37 6.34
CA THR A 64 -22.18 8.16 7.23
C THR A 64 -21.92 7.84 8.69
N LYS A 65 -21.75 8.86 9.52
CA LYS A 65 -21.76 8.73 10.99
C LYS A 65 -22.88 9.57 11.56
N THR A 66 -23.61 9.00 12.51
CA THR A 66 -24.63 9.72 13.28
C THR A 66 -23.95 10.36 14.49
N ALA A 67 -24.09 11.67 14.64
CA ALA A 67 -23.68 12.37 15.84
C ALA A 67 -24.90 13.16 16.35
N GLY A 68 -25.47 12.71 17.48
CA GLY A 68 -26.74 13.21 17.99
C GLY A 68 -27.90 12.92 17.03
N ALA A 69 -28.68 13.95 16.71
CA ALA A 69 -29.84 13.85 15.80
C ALA A 69 -29.50 14.01 14.31
N LYS A 70 -28.22 14.23 13.95
CA LYS A 70 -27.80 14.52 12.58
C LYS A 70 -26.88 13.44 12.02
N HIS A 71 -27.08 13.13 10.75
CA HIS A 71 -26.17 12.28 9.98
C HIS A 71 -25.16 13.14 9.22
N PHE A 72 -23.88 12.82 9.37
CA PHE A 72 -22.77 13.45 8.67
C PHE A 72 -22.22 12.47 7.63
N LYS A 73 -22.03 12.96 6.40
CA LYS A 73 -21.40 12.22 5.30
C LYS A 73 -19.94 12.61 5.17
N PHE A 74 -19.08 11.62 5.00
CA PHE A 74 -17.63 11.79 4.88
C PHE A 74 -17.12 11.07 3.64
N ASP A 75 -16.47 11.82 2.75
CA ASP A 75 -15.75 11.29 1.57
C ASP A 75 -14.24 11.17 1.83
N VAL A 76 -13.76 11.82 2.89
CA VAL A 76 -12.37 11.81 3.33
C VAL A 76 -12.30 11.52 4.83
N ALA A 77 -11.21 10.91 5.28
CA ALA A 77 -10.95 10.62 6.68
C ALA A 77 -9.45 10.56 6.95
N TYR A 78 -9.04 10.75 8.20
CA TYR A 78 -7.66 10.54 8.61
C TYR A 78 -7.47 9.06 8.97
N PHE A 79 -6.60 8.38 8.24
CA PHE A 79 -6.29 6.97 8.49
C PHE A 79 -4.97 6.83 9.21
N GLY A 80 -4.97 6.12 10.34
CA GLY A 80 -3.78 5.72 11.08
C GLY A 80 -3.92 4.32 11.65
N TRP A 81 -2.81 3.79 12.18
CA TRP A 81 -2.79 2.49 12.79
C TRP A 81 -1.79 2.42 13.95
N VAL A 82 -2.06 1.51 14.89
CA VAL A 82 -1.20 1.25 16.04
C VAL A 82 -1.12 -0.26 16.24
N LYS A 83 0.11 -0.78 16.33
CA LYS A 83 0.42 -2.17 16.67
C LYS A 83 0.87 -2.22 18.12
N PHE A 84 0.28 -3.14 18.87
CA PHE A 84 0.49 -3.29 20.29
C PHE A 84 0.35 -4.74 20.72
N GLU A 85 0.86 -5.05 21.90
CA GLU A 85 0.66 -6.32 22.58
C GLU A 85 -0.25 -6.12 23.78
N MET A 86 -1.23 -7.02 23.96
CA MET A 86 -2.11 -7.02 25.12
C MET A 86 -2.77 -8.37 25.37
N ASN A 87 -3.36 -8.51 26.55
CA ASN A 87 -4.20 -9.65 26.88
C ASN A 87 -5.51 -9.62 26.06
N PRO A 88 -6.08 -10.79 25.68
CA PRO A 88 -7.33 -10.86 24.94
C PRO A 88 -8.51 -10.15 25.61
N GLU A 89 -8.56 -10.16 26.94
CA GLU A 89 -9.60 -9.50 27.73
C GLU A 89 -9.56 -7.98 27.57
N GLY A 90 -8.35 -7.39 27.61
CA GLY A 90 -8.12 -5.98 27.35
C GLY A 90 -8.57 -5.58 25.94
N ALA A 91 -8.31 -6.42 24.94
CA ALA A 91 -8.73 -6.17 23.56
C ALA A 91 -10.25 -6.06 23.40
N VAL A 92 -11.01 -6.89 24.14
CA VAL A 92 -12.49 -6.83 24.15
C VAL A 92 -12.98 -5.53 24.77
N GLN A 93 -12.33 -5.04 25.84
CA GLN A 93 -12.70 -3.77 26.48
C GLN A 93 -12.36 -2.57 25.59
N VAL A 94 -11.17 -2.56 24.99
CA VAL A 94 -10.77 -1.54 24.02
C VAL A 94 -11.76 -1.45 22.86
N LYS A 95 -12.19 -2.58 22.30
CA LYS A 95 -13.21 -2.61 21.25
C LYS A 95 -14.48 -1.86 21.66
N LYS A 96 -14.98 -2.09 22.87
CA LYS A 96 -16.17 -1.40 23.39
C LYS A 96 -15.91 0.10 23.54
N LEU A 97 -14.81 0.49 24.17
CA LEU A 97 -14.49 1.90 24.40
C LEU A 97 -14.34 2.69 23.10
N LEU A 98 -13.75 2.09 22.07
CA LEU A 98 -13.62 2.73 20.75
C LEU A 98 -14.94 2.80 19.97
N GLU A 99 -15.87 1.86 20.18
CA GLU A 99 -17.23 1.95 19.61
C GLU A 99 -18.01 3.15 20.17
N LEU A 100 -17.77 3.52 21.43
CA LEU A 100 -18.38 4.69 22.06
C LEU A 100 -17.78 6.03 21.56
N ASN A 101 -16.61 6.01 20.92
CA ASN A 101 -15.97 7.23 20.44
C ASN A 101 -16.65 7.72 19.14
N ASN A 102 -17.28 8.90 19.23
CA ASN A 102 -17.98 9.53 18.11
C ASN A 102 -17.03 10.06 17.01
N ASN A 103 -15.77 10.32 17.34
CA ASN A 103 -14.76 10.84 16.42
C ASN A 103 -14.16 9.74 15.52
N ILE A 104 -14.40 8.47 15.86
CA ILE A 104 -13.99 7.32 15.05
C ILE A 104 -15.12 6.97 14.08
N LEU A 105 -14.82 7.09 12.79
CA LEU A 105 -15.72 6.73 11.71
C LEU A 105 -15.83 5.21 11.57
N ARG A 106 -14.68 4.53 11.55
CA ARG A 106 -14.57 3.07 11.53
C ARG A 106 -13.19 2.65 12.03
N PHE A 107 -13.13 1.50 12.69
CA PHE A 107 -11.87 0.86 13.06
C PHE A 107 -11.94 -0.65 12.78
N ILE A 108 -10.78 -1.29 12.75
CA ILE A 108 -10.61 -2.74 12.66
C ILE A 108 -9.46 -3.16 13.58
N ILE A 109 -9.66 -4.23 14.34
CA ILE A 109 -8.63 -4.86 15.17
C ILE A 109 -8.28 -6.19 14.52
N VAL A 110 -6.99 -6.40 14.24
CA VAL A 110 -6.47 -7.59 13.58
C VAL A 110 -5.40 -8.22 14.47
N LYS A 111 -5.42 -9.54 14.62
CA LYS A 111 -4.32 -10.26 15.28
C LYS A 111 -3.13 -10.33 14.32
N THR A 112 -1.96 -9.89 14.76
CA THR A 112 -0.75 -9.84 13.92
C THR A 112 0.44 -10.46 14.65
N VAL A 113 1.62 -10.42 14.03
CA VAL A 113 2.90 -10.82 14.62
C VAL A 113 3.69 -9.59 15.04
N ARG A 114 4.61 -9.78 16.01
CA ARG A 114 5.48 -8.70 16.51
C ARG A 114 6.40 -8.15 15.43
N GLU A 115 6.82 -9.00 14.51
CA GLU A 115 7.74 -8.66 13.43
C GLU A 115 7.12 -7.69 12.42
N SER A 116 7.97 -6.88 11.77
CA SER A 116 7.55 -6.00 10.69
C SER A 116 7.34 -6.83 9.42
N THR A 117 6.08 -6.99 9.00
CA THR A 117 5.70 -7.72 7.78
C THR A 117 5.76 -6.85 6.52
N LEU A 118 6.21 -5.59 6.63
CA LEU A 118 6.37 -4.72 5.47
C LEU A 118 7.50 -5.25 4.58
N ALA A 119 7.12 -5.81 3.44
CA ALA A 119 8.07 -6.15 2.39
C ALA A 119 8.78 -4.87 1.94
N VAL A 120 10.10 -4.82 2.10
CA VAL A 120 10.93 -3.75 1.54
C VAL A 120 10.84 -3.88 0.02
N ILE A 121 10.00 -3.06 -0.61
CA ILE A 121 9.96 -2.93 -2.08
C ILE A 121 11.28 -2.27 -2.46
N LYS A 122 12.27 -3.10 -2.85
CA LYS A 122 13.51 -2.58 -3.43
C LYS A 122 13.14 -1.84 -4.70
N PRO A 123 13.51 -0.55 -4.86
CA PRO A 123 13.24 0.15 -6.10
C PRO A 123 13.89 -0.64 -7.23
N ALA A 124 13.07 -1.05 -8.21
CA ALA A 124 13.59 -1.69 -9.40
C ALA A 124 14.54 -0.70 -10.07
N TYR A 125 15.84 -1.03 -10.10
CA TYR A 125 16.84 -0.25 -10.81
C TYR A 125 16.41 -0.24 -12.28
N ARG A 126 15.83 0.87 -12.73
CA ARG A 126 15.48 1.07 -14.13
C ARG A 126 16.82 1.21 -14.85
N PHE A 127 17.30 0.12 -15.45
CA PHE A 127 18.39 0.19 -16.40
C PHE A 127 17.93 1.10 -17.54
N GLU A 128 18.43 2.34 -17.55
CA GLU A 128 18.32 3.19 -18.73
C GLU A 128 19.00 2.46 -19.87
N LYS A 129 18.19 1.97 -20.83
CA LYS A 129 18.72 1.49 -22.09
C LYS A 129 19.42 2.68 -22.74
N LYS A 130 20.75 2.68 -22.75
CA LYS A 130 21.54 3.60 -23.57
C LYS A 130 20.96 3.58 -24.98
N PRO A 131 20.66 4.74 -25.61
CA PRO A 131 20.16 4.74 -26.97
C PRO A 131 21.18 4.04 -27.87
N ALA A 132 20.73 3.02 -28.60
CA ALA A 132 21.54 2.36 -29.60
C ALA A 132 22.04 3.44 -30.58
N ARG A 133 23.37 3.55 -30.73
CA ARG A 133 23.94 4.37 -31.81
C ARG A 133 23.40 3.80 -33.11
N VAL A 134 22.67 4.63 -33.86
CA VAL A 134 22.28 4.33 -35.23
C VAL A 134 23.56 4.34 -36.05
N GLY A 135 24.06 3.15 -36.39
CA GLY A 135 25.26 2.99 -37.19
C GLY A 135 25.51 1.52 -37.49
N GLU A 136 25.48 1.20 -38.79
CA GLU A 136 25.90 -0.05 -39.44
C GLU A 136 24.87 -1.18 -39.56
N ILE A 137 24.25 -1.20 -40.73
CA ILE A 137 23.54 -2.35 -41.31
C ILE A 137 24.61 -3.40 -41.69
N PRO A 138 24.53 -4.65 -41.20
CA PRO A 138 25.43 -5.70 -41.64
C PRO A 138 25.02 -6.17 -43.05
N LYS A 139 25.87 -5.94 -44.06
CA LYS A 139 25.70 -6.56 -45.39
C LYS A 139 26.00 -8.06 -45.26
N ASN A 140 24.94 -8.86 -45.23
CA ASN A 140 24.99 -10.31 -45.32
C ASN A 140 25.43 -10.76 -46.73
N LYS A 141 26.09 -11.91 -46.77
CA LYS A 141 26.92 -12.45 -47.84
C LYS A 141 26.18 -13.54 -48.64
N GLU A 142 26.17 -13.38 -49.97
CA GLU A 142 26.03 -14.38 -51.08
C GLU A 142 24.72 -15.20 -51.16
N ILE A 143 24.13 -15.53 -52.34
CA ILE A 143 24.58 -16.55 -53.33
C ILE A 143 23.65 -16.57 -54.60
N LYS A 144 24.26 -16.61 -55.82
CA LYS A 144 23.90 -17.20 -57.17
C LYS A 144 22.85 -16.61 -58.18
N SER A 145 23.37 -15.92 -59.22
CA SER A 145 23.37 -16.15 -60.72
C SER A 145 22.19 -16.85 -61.47
N PRO A 146 22.01 -16.78 -62.83
CA PRO A 146 22.77 -16.11 -63.93
C PRO A 146 21.92 -15.36 -65.01
N MET A 147 22.49 -14.37 -65.74
CA MET A 147 22.40 -14.13 -67.21
C MET A 147 22.91 -12.70 -67.49
N SER A 148 23.86 -12.52 -68.42
CA SER A 148 24.55 -11.26 -68.68
C SER A 148 23.78 -10.36 -69.66
N GLU A 149 23.54 -9.10 -69.28
CA GLU A 149 22.70 -8.13 -69.99
C GLU A 149 23.33 -7.49 -71.25
N VAL A 150 24.53 -7.86 -71.71
CA VAL A 150 25.25 -7.02 -72.70
C VAL A 150 25.84 -7.81 -73.88
N GLU A 151 25.49 -9.09 -74.02
CA GLU A 151 25.30 -9.66 -75.37
C GLU A 151 24.16 -8.92 -76.13
N LEU A 152 23.34 -8.14 -75.41
CA LEU A 152 22.29 -7.28 -75.97
C LEU A 152 22.83 -5.96 -76.58
N ASP A 153 23.90 -5.34 -76.07
CA ASP A 153 24.38 -4.07 -76.67
C ASP A 153 25.04 -4.26 -78.04
N LYS A 154 25.67 -5.42 -78.28
CA LYS A 154 26.29 -5.72 -79.58
C LYS A 154 25.29 -5.95 -80.71
N THR A 155 24.04 -6.31 -80.39
CA THR A 155 22.98 -6.51 -81.40
C THR A 155 22.29 -5.21 -81.79
N ILE A 156 22.33 -4.18 -80.93
CA ILE A 156 21.72 -2.87 -81.21
C ILE A 156 22.59 -2.08 -82.20
N ASP A 157 23.92 -2.10 -82.07
CA ASP A 157 24.82 -1.32 -82.95
C ASP A 157 24.91 -1.85 -84.40
N ALA A 158 24.55 -3.12 -84.65
CA ALA A 158 24.56 -3.71 -85.99
C ALA A 158 23.36 -3.27 -86.88
N LEU A 159 22.35 -2.62 -86.30
CA LEU A 159 21.11 -2.22 -86.97
C LEU A 159 21.07 -0.73 -87.38
N MET A 160 22.17 0.02 -87.23
CA MET A 160 22.21 1.49 -87.39
C MET A 160 23.24 2.05 -88.38
N VAL A 161 23.70 1.29 -89.38
CA VAL A 161 24.52 1.86 -90.48
C VAL A 161 23.98 1.40 -91.84
N GLU A 162 23.53 2.38 -92.63
CA GLU A 162 23.26 2.31 -94.08
C GLU A 162 24.53 2.70 -94.87
#